data_AF-A0A1V5RTD2-F1
#
_entry.id   AF-A0A1V5RTD2-F1
#
_cell.length_a   1.000
_cell.length_b   1.000
_cell.length_c   1.000
_cell.angle_alpha   90.00
_cell.angle_beta   90.00
_cell.angle_gamma   90.00
#
_symmetry.space_group_name_H-M   'P 1'
#
loop_
_entity.id
_entity.type
_entity.pdbx_description
1 polymer ?
#
loop_
_entity_poly.entity_id
_entity_poly.type
_entity_poly.pdbx_seq_one_letter_code
_entity_poly.pdbx_strand_id
1 'polypeptide(L)'
;MRQRSPVWLLLVVAVVLAGCGSGAAVQTSETGTVGGEIFQVALPRLVVDLDAEGNPSLLGISPSLLGMFGVDTAAMKVPADTVKQMMDAGIQHIEIAAVGDRIMFFVNSQPVPHLGWSATSLPRALDVADVFMSIQNAQMIRQLLPLVTRLGLDVVLRFPHGDAAVIPMVDVNQAKTFRATPGTEPAGMIIKFEVKFDEQGRPGLLGLSADDLAALGVSGVAIAPDLLARIQKANIQHMEFQTQPDGAFVYVNGEPLPTVIWDTQLLQNLMDVVGKLAADSELLPLLEALVPYVDRADIGILVHFPIAAGQEPIPAQMHD
;
A
#
# COMPACT_ATOMS: atom_id res chain seq x y z
N MET A 1 -18.30 3.61 24.85
CA MET A 1 -17.68 2.89 23.71
C MET A 1 -17.29 3.93 22.67
N ARG A 2 -16.01 4.32 22.62
CA ARG A 2 -15.52 5.30 21.65
C ARG A 2 -15.33 4.58 20.31
N GLN A 3 -16.06 4.99 19.27
CA GLN A 3 -15.72 4.66 17.88
C GLN A 3 -14.36 5.31 17.61
N ARG A 4 -13.28 4.53 17.79
CA ARG A 4 -11.94 4.90 17.33
C ARG A 4 -11.98 4.88 15.81
N SER A 5 -11.71 6.02 15.19
CA SER A 5 -11.81 6.20 13.75
C SER A 5 -10.87 5.21 13.03
N PRO A 6 -11.37 4.37 12.10
CA PRO A 6 -10.58 3.33 11.43
C PRO A 6 -9.61 3.89 10.36
N VAL A 7 -9.20 5.16 10.46
CA VAL A 7 -8.32 5.83 9.47
C VAL A 7 -6.91 5.21 9.44
N TRP A 8 -6.43 4.67 10.56
CA TRP A 8 -5.17 3.90 10.58
C TRP A 8 -5.35 2.46 10.15
N LEU A 9 -6.52 1.87 10.42
CA LEU A 9 -6.92 0.66 9.72
C LEU A 9 -6.88 0.95 8.23
N LEU A 10 -7.34 2.09 7.71
CA LEU A 10 -7.18 2.49 6.30
C LEU A 10 -5.74 2.75 5.85
N LEU A 11 -4.77 3.01 6.72
CA LEU A 11 -3.36 3.20 6.33
C LEU A 11 -2.55 1.90 6.41
N VAL A 12 -2.83 1.05 7.40
CA VAL A 12 -2.38 -0.34 7.48
C VAL A 12 -3.08 -1.19 6.43
N VAL A 13 -4.36 -0.96 6.16
CA VAL A 13 -5.17 -1.50 5.05
C VAL A 13 -4.81 -0.78 3.77
N ALA A 14 -4.30 0.45 3.72
CA ALA A 14 -3.70 0.97 2.49
C ALA A 14 -2.32 0.38 2.25
N VAL A 15 -1.58 -0.05 3.27
CA VAL A 15 -0.31 -0.79 3.12
C VAL A 15 -0.59 -2.27 2.78
N VAL A 16 -1.64 -2.86 3.35
CA VAL A 16 -2.11 -4.24 3.13
C VAL A 16 -2.94 -4.36 1.84
N LEU A 17 -3.72 -3.34 1.45
CA LEU A 17 -4.43 -3.24 0.14
C LEU A 17 -3.61 -2.54 -0.94
N ALA A 18 -2.54 -1.78 -0.63
CA ALA A 18 -1.49 -1.53 -1.64
C ALA A 18 -0.68 -2.81 -1.90
N GLY A 19 -0.78 -3.80 -1.01
CA GLY A 19 -0.52 -5.22 -1.28
C GLY A 19 -1.50 -5.86 -2.26
N CYS A 20 -2.46 -5.12 -2.83
CA CYS A 20 -3.13 -5.47 -4.08
C CYS A 20 -2.44 -4.85 -5.31
N GLY A 21 -1.17 -5.20 -5.57
CA GLY A 21 -0.57 -5.12 -6.92
C GLY A 21 0.72 -5.92 -7.19
N SER A 22 0.91 -6.58 -8.35
CA SER A 22 1.99 -7.57 -8.65
C SER A 22 3.08 -7.05 -9.57
N GLY A 23 4.34 -7.47 -9.51
CA GLY A 23 4.85 -8.79 -9.87
C GLY A 23 5.26 -8.84 -11.33
N ALA A 24 6.27 -8.03 -11.63
CA ALA A 24 7.41 -8.50 -12.38
C ALA A 24 8.61 -8.22 -11.48
N ALA A 25 9.68 -9.02 -11.55
CA ALA A 25 10.98 -8.54 -11.12
C ALA A 25 11.13 -7.14 -11.70
N VAL A 26 11.29 -6.13 -10.83
CA VAL A 26 11.52 -4.76 -11.27
C VAL A 26 12.88 -4.79 -11.95
N GLN A 27 12.89 -5.12 -13.25
CA GLN A 27 13.93 -4.68 -14.15
C GLN A 27 13.82 -3.17 -14.07
N THR A 28 14.74 -2.60 -13.31
CA THR A 28 15.01 -1.17 -13.28
C THR A 28 14.89 -0.69 -14.71
N SER A 29 13.81 0.02 -15.02
CA SER A 29 13.74 0.70 -16.31
C SER A 29 14.84 1.74 -16.22
N GLU A 30 15.97 1.43 -16.82
CA GLU A 30 17.09 2.34 -16.97
C GLU A 30 16.60 3.50 -17.86
N THR A 31 15.92 4.47 -17.26
CA THR A 31 16.05 5.87 -17.70
C THR A 31 17.34 6.43 -17.12
N GLY A 32 18.42 5.67 -17.32
CA GLY A 32 19.79 6.05 -17.04
C GLY A 32 20.42 6.58 -18.31
N THR A 33 21.25 7.62 -18.18
CA THR A 33 22.27 7.89 -19.20
C THR A 33 23.22 6.68 -19.30
N VAL A 34 24.15 6.67 -20.27
CA VAL A 34 25.13 5.57 -20.51
C VAL A 34 26.00 5.21 -19.27
N GLY A 35 25.81 5.87 -18.11
CA GLY A 35 26.38 5.55 -16.80
C GLY A 35 25.38 5.13 -15.70
N GLY A 36 24.12 4.84 -15.99
CA GLY A 36 23.13 4.36 -15.00
C GLY A 36 22.52 5.44 -14.08
N GLU A 37 22.78 6.72 -14.36
CA GLU A 37 22.24 7.84 -13.56
C GLU A 37 20.80 8.15 -13.96
N ILE A 38 19.85 7.93 -13.04
CA ILE A 38 18.45 8.33 -13.19
C ILE A 38 18.40 9.86 -13.23
N PHE A 39 18.02 10.45 -14.38
CA PHE A 39 17.81 11.90 -14.47
C PHE A 39 16.52 12.27 -13.75
N GLN A 40 16.64 12.69 -12.49
CA GLN A 40 15.54 13.18 -11.67
C GLN A 40 15.80 14.66 -11.34
N VAL A 41 14.83 15.53 -11.59
CA VAL A 41 14.91 16.93 -11.14
C VAL A 41 14.82 16.89 -9.61
N ALA A 42 15.92 17.21 -8.91
CA ALA A 42 15.94 17.23 -7.46
C ALA A 42 15.08 18.41 -6.93
N LEU A 43 13.81 18.14 -6.63
CA LEU A 43 12.97 19.10 -5.94
C LEU A 43 13.43 19.24 -4.48
N PRO A 44 13.29 20.45 -3.88
CA PRO A 44 13.52 20.61 -2.46
C PRO A 44 12.52 19.74 -1.67
N ARG A 45 13.01 19.14 -0.59
CA ARG A 45 12.20 18.36 0.34
C ARG A 45 11.06 19.22 0.90
N LEU A 46 9.83 18.76 0.73
CA LEU A 46 8.63 19.40 1.27
C LEU A 46 8.45 18.99 2.72
N VAL A 47 8.52 19.94 3.65
CA VAL A 47 8.27 19.68 5.07
C VAL A 47 6.90 20.24 5.44
N VAL A 48 6.04 19.35 5.91
CA VAL A 48 4.69 19.62 6.40
C VAL A 48 4.70 19.49 7.92
N ASP A 49 4.44 20.59 8.61
CA ASP A 49 4.34 20.64 10.06
C ASP A 49 2.88 20.60 10.50
N LEU A 50 2.51 19.62 11.32
CA LEU A 50 1.20 19.56 11.96
C LEU A 50 1.26 20.20 13.34
N ASP A 51 0.26 21.04 13.65
CA ASP A 51 -0.03 21.44 15.03
C ASP A 51 -0.84 20.36 15.77
N ALA A 52 -1.11 20.58 17.06
CA ALA A 52 -1.86 19.64 17.89
C ALA A 52 -3.32 19.45 17.42
N GLU A 53 -3.88 20.45 16.74
CA GLU A 53 -5.20 20.44 16.13
C GLU A 53 -5.21 19.82 14.72
N GLY A 54 -4.03 19.42 14.22
CA GLY A 54 -3.78 18.78 12.94
C GLY A 54 -3.87 19.70 11.72
N ASN A 55 -3.72 21.01 11.91
CA ASN A 55 -3.61 21.94 10.80
C ASN A 55 -2.18 21.90 10.22
N PRO A 56 -2.02 21.77 8.90
CA PRO A 56 -0.71 21.67 8.26
C PRO A 56 -0.13 23.04 7.90
N SER A 57 1.14 23.27 8.21
CA SER A 57 1.92 24.36 7.62
C SER A 57 2.99 23.78 6.69
N LEU A 58 3.24 24.44 5.55
CA LEU A 58 4.17 23.97 4.52
C LEU A 58 5.40 24.87 4.53
N LEU A 59 6.58 24.31 4.79
CA LEU A 59 7.84 25.08 4.81
C LEU A 59 7.78 26.29 5.77
N GLY A 60 7.09 26.14 6.91
CA GLY A 60 6.86 27.21 7.90
C GLY A 60 5.80 28.24 7.49
N ILE A 61 5.14 28.07 6.33
CA ILE A 61 4.04 28.92 5.87
C ILE A 61 2.73 28.38 6.44
N SER A 62 2.09 29.18 7.30
CA SER A 62 0.81 28.83 7.94
C SER A 62 -0.33 28.64 6.93
N PRO A 63 -1.37 27.82 7.26
CA PRO A 63 -2.58 27.67 6.45
C PRO A 63 -3.21 28.98 5.96
N SER A 64 -3.29 29.98 6.84
CA SER A 64 -3.89 31.28 6.52
C SER A 64 -3.12 32.02 5.43
N LEU A 65 -1.79 31.96 5.47
CA LEU A 65 -0.92 32.56 4.47
C LEU A 65 -0.94 31.77 3.15
N LEU A 66 -0.98 30.44 3.19
CA LEU A 66 -1.20 29.60 2.00
C LEU A 66 -2.55 29.91 1.32
N GLY A 67 -3.59 30.12 2.12
CA GLY A 67 -4.91 30.53 1.64
C GLY A 67 -4.91 31.87 0.89
N MET A 68 -4.02 32.81 1.25
CA MET A 68 -3.86 34.07 0.50
C MET A 68 -3.33 33.86 -0.93
N PHE A 69 -2.63 32.74 -1.18
CA PHE A 69 -2.16 32.32 -2.50
C PHE A 69 -3.10 31.32 -3.18
N GLY A 70 -4.32 31.14 -2.64
CA GLY A 70 -5.34 30.25 -3.22
C GLY A 70 -5.11 28.77 -2.94
N VAL A 71 -4.21 28.41 -2.03
CA VAL A 71 -3.99 27.01 -1.63
C VAL A 71 -4.95 26.68 -0.48
N ASP A 72 -5.93 25.82 -0.77
CA ASP A 72 -6.82 25.28 0.26
C ASP A 72 -6.13 24.13 1.01
N THR A 73 -5.96 24.32 2.32
CA THR A 73 -5.33 23.34 3.22
C THR A 73 -6.35 22.48 3.95
N ALA A 74 -7.65 22.73 3.80
CA ALA A 74 -8.70 21.99 4.49
C ALA A 74 -8.65 20.49 4.15
N ALA A 75 -8.36 20.15 2.89
CA ALA A 75 -8.20 18.76 2.45
C ALA A 75 -6.94 18.08 3.00
N MET A 76 -5.98 18.85 3.53
CA MET A 76 -4.74 18.34 4.13
C MET A 76 -4.79 18.26 5.66
N LYS A 77 -5.92 18.65 6.27
CA LYS A 77 -6.08 18.61 7.73
C LYS A 77 -6.10 17.17 8.23
N VAL A 78 -5.28 16.89 9.23
CA VAL A 78 -5.28 15.63 9.95
C VAL A 78 -6.20 15.74 11.17
N PRO A 79 -7.04 14.74 11.49
CA PRO A 79 -7.85 14.80 12.71
C PRO A 79 -6.98 14.92 13.98
N ALA A 80 -7.39 15.75 14.94
CA ALA A 80 -6.62 15.96 16.17
C ALA A 80 -6.40 14.65 16.97
N ASP A 81 -7.39 13.75 16.99
CA ASP A 81 -7.24 12.41 17.61
C ASP A 81 -6.14 11.58 16.93
N THR A 82 -6.01 11.71 15.61
CA THR A 82 -4.97 11.05 14.80
C THR A 82 -3.60 11.63 15.11
N VAL A 83 -3.48 12.96 15.25
CA VAL A 83 -2.23 13.62 15.68
C VAL A 83 -1.85 13.17 17.09
N LYS A 84 -2.81 13.20 18.03
CA LYS A 84 -2.59 12.74 19.40
C LYS A 84 -2.11 11.29 19.45
N GLN A 85 -2.71 10.40 18.67
CA GLN A 85 -2.28 9.01 18.60
C GLN A 85 -0.84 8.87 18.12
N MET A 86 -0.42 9.67 17.14
CA MET A 86 0.96 9.70 16.65
C MET A 86 1.93 10.17 17.75
N MET A 87 1.55 11.23 18.47
CA MET A 87 2.32 11.74 19.60
C MET A 87 2.43 10.70 20.73
N ASP A 88 1.32 10.07 21.09
CA ASP A 88 1.25 9.04 22.14
C ASP A 88 2.07 7.79 21.75
N ALA A 89 2.17 7.48 20.45
CA ALA A 89 3.03 6.45 19.89
C ALA A 89 4.52 6.87 19.77
N GLY A 90 4.86 8.10 20.15
CA GLY A 90 6.22 8.63 20.03
C GLY A 90 6.68 8.85 18.58
N ILE A 91 5.75 8.95 17.63
CA ILE A 91 6.04 9.22 16.23
C ILE A 91 6.19 10.73 16.04
N GLN A 92 7.38 11.16 15.64
CA GLN A 92 7.74 12.56 15.40
C GLN A 92 7.66 12.93 13.92
N HIS A 93 7.95 11.98 13.02
CA HIS A 93 7.80 12.22 11.59
C HIS A 93 7.60 10.95 10.77
N ILE A 94 6.89 11.13 9.65
CA ILE A 94 6.77 10.17 8.57
C ILE A 94 7.43 10.80 7.34
N GLU A 95 8.29 10.05 6.66
CA GLU A 95 9.02 10.52 5.50
C GLU A 95 8.66 9.66 4.29
N ILE A 96 8.47 10.32 3.15
CA ILE A 96 8.14 9.70 1.88
C ILE A 96 9.19 10.17 0.89
N ALA A 97 9.88 9.24 0.23
CA ALA A 97 10.87 9.54 -0.79
C ALA A 97 10.53 8.79 -2.09
N ALA A 98 10.27 9.53 -3.17
CA ALA A 98 10.02 8.95 -4.48
C ALA A 98 11.33 8.84 -5.29
N VAL A 99 11.66 7.63 -5.71
CA VAL A 99 12.96 7.28 -6.31
C VAL A 99 12.73 6.46 -7.58
N GLY A 100 12.68 7.12 -8.73
CA GLY A 100 12.43 6.46 -10.01
C GLY A 100 11.13 5.65 -10.02
N ASP A 101 11.26 4.35 -9.80
CA ASP A 101 10.21 3.33 -9.86
C ASP A 101 9.64 2.91 -8.50
N ARG A 102 9.96 3.63 -7.42
CA ARG A 102 9.47 3.30 -6.07
C ARG A 102 9.18 4.51 -5.18
N ILE A 103 8.32 4.32 -4.20
CA ILE A 103 8.14 5.20 -3.04
C ILE A 103 8.64 4.46 -1.80
N MET A 104 9.52 5.13 -1.09
CA MET A 104 10.08 4.67 0.16
C MET A 104 9.40 5.38 1.31
N PHE A 105 9.17 4.65 2.39
CA PHE A 105 8.52 5.14 3.60
C PHE A 105 9.45 4.97 4.79
N PHE A 106 9.48 5.99 5.63
CA PHE A 106 10.19 5.96 6.90
C PHE A 106 9.29 6.49 8.01
N VAL A 107 9.40 5.89 9.18
CA VAL A 107 8.77 6.37 10.42
C VAL A 107 9.87 6.58 11.43
N ASN A 108 10.04 7.81 11.93
CA ASN A 108 11.14 8.16 12.84
C ASN A 108 12.51 7.69 12.29
N SER A 109 12.75 7.91 11.00
CA SER A 109 13.97 7.50 10.28
C SER A 109 14.23 6.01 10.12
N GLN A 110 13.32 5.15 10.56
CA GLN A 110 13.38 3.72 10.29
C GLN A 110 12.62 3.41 9.00
N PRO A 111 13.23 2.72 8.02
CA PRO A 111 12.54 2.34 6.80
C PRO A 111 11.49 1.26 7.11
N VAL A 112 10.31 1.38 6.53
CA VAL A 112 9.23 0.38 6.59
C VAL A 112 8.92 -0.10 5.16
N PRO A 113 8.12 -1.16 4.93
CA PRO A 113 7.86 -1.67 3.59
C PRO A 113 7.51 -0.58 2.57
N HIS A 114 8.01 -0.75 1.35
CA HIS A 114 7.99 0.27 0.30
C HIS A 114 7.02 -0.11 -0.82
N LEU A 115 6.69 0.83 -1.69
CA LEU A 115 5.91 0.55 -2.91
C LEU A 115 6.80 0.66 -4.14
N GLY A 116 6.84 -0.39 -4.95
CA GLY A 116 7.50 -0.41 -6.26
C GLY A 116 6.48 -0.48 -7.40
N TRP A 117 6.83 0.04 -8.58
CA TRP A 117 5.97 -0.07 -9.76
C TRP A 117 6.79 -0.15 -11.05
N SER A 118 6.14 -0.56 -12.13
CA SER A 118 6.64 -0.42 -13.49
C SER A 118 5.91 0.72 -14.21
N ALA A 119 6.36 1.08 -15.41
CA ALA A 119 5.67 2.08 -16.24
C ALA A 119 4.21 1.73 -16.54
N THR A 120 3.85 0.43 -16.52
CA THR A 120 2.50 -0.07 -16.83
C THR A 120 1.69 -0.42 -15.59
N SER A 121 2.33 -0.76 -14.47
CA SER A 121 1.63 -1.28 -13.29
C SER A 121 0.88 -0.18 -12.52
N LEU A 122 1.44 1.04 -12.46
CA LEU A 122 0.84 2.15 -11.70
C LEU A 122 -0.46 2.70 -12.34
N PRO A 123 -0.54 2.97 -13.66
CA PRO A 123 -1.81 3.32 -14.29
C PRO A 123 -2.87 2.22 -14.13
N ARG A 124 -2.48 0.95 -14.25
CA ARG A 124 -3.40 -0.19 -14.06
C ARG A 124 -3.95 -0.25 -12.63
N ALA A 125 -3.12 0.00 -11.62
CA ALA A 125 -3.61 0.08 -10.24
C ALA A 125 -4.67 1.17 -10.06
N LEU A 126 -4.57 2.31 -10.75
CA LEU A 126 -5.61 3.33 -10.69
C LEU A 126 -6.93 2.84 -11.31
N ASP A 127 -6.85 2.10 -12.43
CA ASP A 127 -8.03 1.53 -13.07
C ASP A 127 -8.69 0.47 -12.19
N VAL A 128 -7.89 -0.41 -11.58
CA VAL A 128 -8.36 -1.43 -10.63
C VAL A 128 -8.93 -0.77 -9.38
N ALA A 129 -8.24 0.19 -8.79
CA ALA A 129 -8.70 0.86 -7.58
C ALA A 129 -10.00 1.66 -7.81
N ASP A 130 -10.23 2.21 -9.01
CA ASP A 130 -11.51 2.82 -9.38
C ASP A 130 -12.67 1.80 -9.35
N VAL A 131 -12.43 0.57 -9.81
CA VAL A 131 -13.42 -0.53 -9.75
C VAL A 131 -13.80 -0.88 -8.32
N PHE A 132 -12.80 -1.05 -7.44
CA PHE A 132 -13.02 -1.53 -6.08
C PHE A 132 -13.43 -0.42 -5.10
N MET A 133 -12.86 0.78 -5.24
CA MET A 133 -12.98 1.86 -4.26
C MET A 133 -13.81 3.05 -4.77
N SER A 134 -14.15 3.10 -6.06
CA SER A 134 -14.89 4.23 -6.67
C SER A 134 -14.20 5.57 -6.38
N ILE A 135 -12.96 5.69 -6.85
CA ILE A 135 -12.09 6.83 -6.52
C ILE A 135 -12.66 8.11 -7.11
N GLN A 136 -13.06 9.03 -6.22
CA GLN A 136 -13.41 10.38 -6.62
C GLN A 136 -12.17 11.09 -7.17
N ASN A 137 -12.30 11.76 -8.32
CA ASN A 137 -11.22 12.47 -9.00
C ASN A 137 -10.11 11.59 -9.60
N ALA A 138 -10.39 10.31 -9.93
CA ALA A 138 -9.44 9.42 -10.60
C ALA A 138 -8.75 10.07 -11.82
N GLN A 139 -9.47 10.90 -12.58
CA GLN A 139 -8.92 11.62 -13.73
C GLN A 139 -7.83 12.64 -13.35
N MET A 140 -8.01 13.37 -12.25
CA MET A 140 -7.02 14.31 -11.75
C MET A 140 -5.76 13.55 -11.28
N ILE A 141 -5.95 12.42 -10.59
CA ILE A 141 -4.83 11.58 -10.13
C ILE A 141 -4.02 11.06 -11.34
N ARG A 142 -4.71 10.58 -12.39
CA ARG A 142 -4.05 10.15 -13.64
C ARG A 142 -3.22 11.27 -14.29
N GLN A 143 -3.70 12.51 -14.24
CA GLN A 143 -2.98 13.67 -14.78
C GLN A 143 -1.74 14.05 -13.96
N LEU A 144 -1.77 13.83 -12.64
CA LEU A 144 -0.66 14.14 -11.74
C LEU A 144 0.38 13.03 -11.66
N LEU A 145 0.01 11.78 -12.00
CA LEU A 145 0.87 10.61 -11.92
C LEU A 145 2.23 10.77 -12.62
N PRO A 146 2.31 11.34 -13.85
CA PRO A 146 3.60 11.54 -14.52
C PRO A 146 4.50 12.54 -13.79
N LEU A 147 3.93 13.50 -13.05
CA LEU A 147 4.70 14.46 -12.27
C LEU A 147 5.32 13.78 -11.04
N VAL A 148 4.53 13.00 -10.30
CA VAL A 148 4.99 12.27 -9.10
C VAL A 148 6.11 11.29 -9.45
N THR A 149 5.95 10.55 -10.54
CA THR A 149 6.92 9.54 -10.99
C THR A 149 8.21 10.14 -11.57
N ARG A 150 8.16 11.35 -12.15
CA ARG A 150 9.34 11.98 -12.78
C ARG A 150 10.10 12.96 -11.89
N LEU A 151 9.40 13.63 -10.97
CA LEU A 151 9.97 14.78 -10.25
C LEU A 151 10.66 14.41 -8.93
N GLY A 152 10.57 13.16 -8.47
CA GLY A 152 11.26 12.75 -7.23
C GLY A 152 10.84 13.60 -6.04
N LEU A 153 9.57 13.45 -5.66
CA LEU A 153 9.02 14.19 -4.55
C LEU A 153 9.46 13.56 -3.22
N ASP A 154 10.09 14.38 -2.38
CA ASP A 154 10.47 14.03 -1.02
C ASP A 154 9.59 14.83 -0.04
N VAL A 155 8.78 14.15 0.77
CA VAL A 155 7.83 14.76 1.72
C VAL A 155 8.15 14.31 3.13
N VAL A 156 8.02 15.23 4.09
CA VAL A 156 8.03 14.93 5.53
C VAL A 156 6.75 15.44 6.13
N LEU A 157 6.07 14.57 6.87
CA LEU A 157 5.02 14.96 7.78
C LEU A 157 5.58 14.94 9.20
N ARG A 158 5.67 16.10 9.84
CA ARG A 158 6.12 16.25 11.24
C ARG A 158 4.94 16.38 12.18
N PHE A 159 5.03 15.67 13.30
CA PHE A 159 4.10 15.75 14.42
C PHE A 159 4.72 16.52 15.59
N PRO A 160 3.92 17.15 16.45
CA PRO A 160 4.42 17.75 17.68
C PRO A 160 5.09 16.68 18.56
N HIS A 161 6.21 16.99 19.20
CA HIS A 161 6.94 16.03 20.06
C HIS A 161 7.19 16.55 21.49
N GLY A 162 6.67 17.74 21.83
CA GLY A 162 6.86 18.35 23.14
C GLY A 162 8.35 18.47 23.49
N ASP A 163 8.72 18.00 24.68
CA ASP A 163 10.10 18.02 25.18
C ASP A 163 10.92 16.78 24.79
N ALA A 164 10.35 15.83 24.04
CA ALA A 164 11.09 14.64 23.62
C ALA A 164 12.27 15.05 22.72
N ALA A 165 13.40 14.35 22.86
CA ALA A 165 14.57 14.57 22.02
C ALA A 165 14.20 14.37 20.54
N VAL A 166 14.62 15.31 19.70
CA VAL A 166 14.30 15.30 18.27
C VAL A 166 14.97 14.10 17.61
N ILE A 167 14.18 13.29 16.90
CA ILE A 167 14.69 12.23 16.03
C ILE A 167 15.14 12.89 14.72
N PRO A 168 16.40 12.71 14.29
CA PRO A 168 16.88 13.29 13.05
C PRO A 168 16.22 12.59 11.87
N MET A 169 15.78 13.34 10.86
CA MET A 169 15.24 12.80 9.60
C MET A 169 16.32 12.09 8.79
N VAL A 170 15.90 11.18 7.89
CA VAL A 170 16.79 10.52 6.94
C VAL A 170 17.36 11.54 5.95
N ASP A 171 18.64 11.39 5.62
CA ASP A 171 19.24 12.13 4.52
C ASP A 171 18.63 11.65 3.19
N VAL A 172 18.21 12.60 2.35
CA VAL A 172 17.48 12.29 1.11
C VAL A 172 18.30 11.45 0.13
N ASN A 173 19.61 11.67 0.08
CA ASN A 173 20.49 10.91 -0.82
C ASN A 173 20.70 9.50 -0.27
N GLN A 174 20.84 9.37 1.05
CA GLN A 174 20.88 8.06 1.70
C GLN A 174 19.58 7.28 1.47
N ALA A 175 18.42 7.91 1.66
CA ALA A 175 17.12 7.29 1.39
C ALA A 175 17.05 6.73 -0.03
N LYS A 176 17.46 7.53 -1.03
CA LYS A 176 17.45 7.15 -2.46
C LYS A 176 18.33 5.95 -2.80
N THR A 177 19.36 5.68 -2.00
CA THR A 177 20.25 4.54 -2.20
C THR A 177 19.79 3.26 -1.52
N PHE A 178 18.82 3.33 -0.59
CA PHE A 178 18.39 2.15 0.15
C PHE A 178 17.75 1.10 -0.78
N ARG A 179 18.07 -0.16 -0.53
CA ARG A 179 17.53 -1.33 -1.23
C ARG A 179 17.20 -2.38 -0.18
N ALA A 180 15.98 -2.91 -0.23
CA ALA A 180 15.61 -4.07 0.57
C ALA A 180 16.52 -5.24 0.17
N THR A 181 16.92 -6.05 1.15
CA THR A 181 17.72 -7.25 0.93
C THR A 181 16.85 -8.47 1.24
N PRO A 182 16.27 -9.13 0.22
CA PRO A 182 15.37 -10.24 0.43
C PRO A 182 16.03 -11.38 1.22
N GLY A 183 15.22 -12.08 2.01
CA GLY A 183 15.66 -13.32 2.65
C GLY A 183 16.11 -14.33 1.60
N THR A 184 17.20 -15.05 1.88
CA THR A 184 17.70 -16.12 0.99
C THR A 184 17.36 -17.51 1.53
N GLU A 185 16.73 -17.57 2.70
CA GLU A 185 16.25 -18.83 3.26
C GLU A 185 15.09 -19.40 2.42
N PRO A 186 15.00 -20.73 2.27
CA PRO A 186 13.87 -21.36 1.60
C PRO A 186 12.54 -20.99 2.28
N ALA A 187 11.46 -21.02 1.50
CA ALA A 187 10.11 -20.83 2.02
C ALA A 187 9.83 -21.82 3.16
N GLY A 188 9.53 -21.30 4.35
CA GLY A 188 9.17 -22.09 5.53
C GLY A 188 7.70 -22.46 5.57
N MET A 189 6.88 -21.83 4.73
CA MET A 189 5.45 -22.07 4.60
C MET A 189 5.02 -21.86 3.15
N ILE A 190 4.35 -22.86 2.58
CA ILE A 190 3.79 -22.80 1.21
C ILE A 190 2.28 -23.01 1.30
N ILE A 191 1.51 -22.02 0.86
CA ILE A 191 0.04 -22.06 0.86
C ILE A 191 -0.43 -21.63 -0.53
N LYS A 192 -0.98 -22.55 -1.33
CA LYS A 192 -1.52 -22.23 -2.66
C LYS A 192 -2.96 -22.71 -2.78
N PHE A 193 -3.91 -21.81 -3.07
CA PHE A 193 -5.32 -22.19 -3.27
C PHE A 193 -6.08 -21.23 -4.20
N GLU A 194 -7.22 -21.71 -4.67
CA GLU A 194 -8.15 -20.96 -5.52
C GLU A 194 -9.46 -20.65 -4.80
N VAL A 195 -9.95 -19.43 -4.98
CA VAL A 195 -11.29 -18.99 -4.59
C VAL A 195 -12.09 -18.71 -5.87
N LYS A 196 -13.32 -19.23 -5.97
CA LYS A 196 -14.18 -19.04 -7.14
C LYS A 196 -15.49 -18.41 -6.73
N PHE A 197 -15.76 -17.20 -7.20
CA PHE A 197 -17.03 -16.54 -6.95
C PHE A 197 -18.08 -16.98 -7.98
N ASP A 198 -19.29 -17.30 -7.50
CA ASP A 198 -20.44 -17.59 -8.36
C ASP A 198 -21.12 -16.30 -8.87
N GLU A 199 -22.12 -16.44 -9.74
CA GLU A 199 -22.86 -15.31 -10.32
C GLU A 199 -23.58 -14.42 -9.28
N GLN A 200 -23.77 -14.93 -8.06
CA GLN A 200 -24.34 -14.19 -6.94
C GLN A 200 -23.26 -13.55 -6.05
N GLY A 201 -21.98 -13.68 -6.43
CA GLY A 201 -20.85 -13.16 -5.68
C GLY A 201 -20.52 -13.99 -4.44
N ARG A 202 -20.98 -15.25 -4.33
CA ARG A 202 -20.67 -16.11 -3.18
C ARG A 202 -19.38 -16.91 -3.44
N PRO A 203 -18.47 -17.00 -2.47
CA PRO A 203 -17.19 -17.69 -2.65
C PRO A 203 -17.34 -19.21 -2.53
N GLY A 204 -16.74 -19.94 -3.45
CA GLY A 204 -16.34 -21.33 -3.33
C GLY A 204 -14.83 -21.46 -3.13
N LEU A 205 -14.41 -22.52 -2.44
CA LEU A 205 -13.00 -22.73 -2.06
C LEU A 205 -12.68 -24.22 -2.21
N LEU A 206 -11.55 -24.55 -2.83
CA LEU A 206 -11.08 -25.93 -3.01
C LEU A 206 -12.13 -26.86 -3.65
N GLY A 207 -12.94 -26.32 -4.57
CA GLY A 207 -14.01 -27.06 -5.26
C GLY A 207 -15.32 -27.18 -4.49
N LEU A 208 -15.39 -26.70 -3.24
CA LEU A 208 -16.63 -26.62 -2.48
C LEU A 208 -17.43 -25.38 -2.86
N SER A 209 -18.74 -25.53 -2.97
CA SER A 209 -19.64 -24.39 -3.18
C SER A 209 -19.81 -23.56 -1.91
N ALA A 210 -20.36 -22.36 -2.04
CA ALA A 210 -20.69 -21.53 -0.88
C ALA A 210 -21.67 -22.22 0.09
N ASP A 211 -22.61 -23.00 -0.44
CA ASP A 211 -23.60 -23.72 0.37
C ASP A 211 -22.94 -24.89 1.13
N ASP A 212 -21.98 -25.59 0.50
CA ASP A 212 -21.19 -26.63 1.16
C ASP A 212 -20.28 -26.04 2.25
N LEU A 213 -19.62 -24.92 1.98
CA LEU A 213 -18.80 -24.20 2.96
C LEU A 213 -19.65 -23.76 4.16
N ALA A 214 -20.84 -23.22 3.91
CA ALA A 214 -21.77 -22.83 4.98
C ALA A 214 -22.21 -24.04 5.82
N ALA A 215 -22.43 -25.20 5.20
CA ALA A 215 -22.73 -26.45 5.91
C ALA A 215 -21.58 -26.93 6.80
N LEU A 216 -20.33 -26.59 6.45
CA LEU A 216 -19.12 -26.83 7.25
C LEU A 216 -18.87 -25.74 8.31
N GLY A 217 -19.76 -24.75 8.44
CA GLY A 217 -19.59 -23.62 9.35
C GLY A 217 -18.58 -22.57 8.85
N VAL A 218 -18.13 -22.68 7.60
CA VAL A 218 -17.26 -21.69 6.96
C VAL A 218 -18.14 -20.67 6.24
N SER A 219 -18.35 -19.51 6.87
CA SER A 219 -19.04 -18.40 6.22
C SER A 219 -18.04 -17.56 5.43
N GLY A 220 -18.15 -17.55 4.11
CA GLY A 220 -17.41 -16.63 3.25
C GLY A 220 -18.09 -15.26 3.14
N VAL A 221 -17.31 -14.22 2.82
CA VAL A 221 -17.85 -12.89 2.52
C VAL A 221 -18.28 -12.87 1.06
N ALA A 222 -19.57 -12.65 0.81
CA ALA A 222 -20.07 -12.46 -0.55
C ALA A 222 -19.71 -11.06 -1.08
N ILE A 223 -19.40 -10.98 -2.38
CA ILE A 223 -19.18 -9.73 -3.09
C ILE A 223 -20.54 -9.03 -3.27
N ALA A 224 -20.61 -7.76 -2.89
CA ALA A 224 -21.81 -6.96 -3.09
C ALA A 224 -22.18 -6.89 -4.59
N PRO A 225 -23.47 -7.00 -4.96
CA PRO A 225 -23.90 -7.02 -6.36
C PRO A 225 -23.38 -5.84 -7.19
N ASP A 226 -23.35 -4.63 -6.62
CA ASP A 226 -22.81 -3.45 -7.29
C ASP A 226 -21.31 -3.55 -7.57
N LEU A 227 -20.53 -4.16 -6.66
CA LEU A 227 -19.11 -4.39 -6.87
C LEU A 227 -18.90 -5.47 -7.92
N LEU A 228 -19.67 -6.57 -7.87
CA LEU A 228 -19.63 -7.62 -8.88
C LEU A 228 -19.92 -7.08 -10.29
N ALA A 229 -20.94 -6.21 -10.42
CA ALA A 229 -21.26 -5.56 -11.68
C ALA A 229 -20.11 -4.65 -12.18
N ARG A 230 -19.40 -3.94 -11.28
CA ARG A 230 -18.22 -3.14 -11.65
C ARG A 230 -17.04 -4.01 -12.09
N ILE A 231 -16.77 -5.11 -11.38
CA ILE A 231 -15.74 -6.11 -11.73
C ILE A 231 -16.01 -6.65 -13.14
N GLN A 232 -17.26 -7.08 -13.40
CA GLN A 232 -17.69 -7.58 -14.70
C GLN A 232 -17.58 -6.52 -15.81
N LYS A 233 -18.01 -5.28 -15.53
CA LYS A 233 -17.92 -4.16 -16.47
C LYS A 233 -16.48 -3.82 -16.84
N ALA A 234 -15.56 -3.98 -15.90
CA ALA A 234 -14.12 -3.79 -16.11
C ALA A 234 -13.44 -5.02 -16.74
N ASN A 235 -14.20 -6.09 -17.05
CA ASN A 235 -13.69 -7.37 -17.53
C ASN A 235 -12.60 -7.97 -16.63
N ILE A 236 -12.69 -7.77 -15.32
CA ILE A 236 -11.81 -8.41 -14.35
C ILE A 236 -12.35 -9.83 -14.11
N GLN A 237 -11.61 -10.84 -14.56
CA GLN A 237 -12.00 -12.25 -14.48
C GLN A 237 -11.21 -13.00 -13.42
N HIS A 238 -9.98 -12.57 -13.14
CA HIS A 238 -9.20 -13.14 -12.04
C HIS A 238 -8.29 -12.11 -11.38
N MET A 239 -8.06 -12.33 -10.09
CA MET A 239 -7.08 -11.64 -9.27
C MET A 239 -6.20 -12.68 -8.61
N GLU A 240 -4.92 -12.41 -8.48
CA GLU A 240 -4.00 -13.28 -7.75
C GLU A 240 -3.34 -12.48 -6.65
N PHE A 241 -3.13 -13.04 -5.48
CA PHE A 241 -2.24 -12.51 -4.45
C PHE A 241 -1.14 -13.50 -4.16
N GLN A 242 0.10 -13.04 -4.23
CA GLN A 242 1.29 -13.81 -3.95
C GLN A 242 2.18 -13.10 -2.93
N THR A 243 2.83 -13.86 -2.05
CA THR A 243 3.97 -13.38 -1.25
C THR A 243 5.24 -14.12 -1.66
N GLN A 244 6.36 -13.41 -1.73
CA GLN A 244 7.70 -13.97 -1.88
C GLN A 244 8.64 -13.29 -0.86
N PRO A 245 9.90 -13.75 -0.70
CA PRO A 245 10.82 -13.15 0.27
C PRO A 245 11.11 -11.66 0.09
N ASP A 246 10.90 -11.12 -1.12
CA ASP A 246 11.13 -9.73 -1.46
C ASP A 246 9.86 -8.86 -1.45
N GLY A 247 8.67 -9.43 -1.27
CA GLY A 247 7.45 -8.63 -1.28
C GLY A 247 6.11 -9.35 -1.41
N ALA A 248 5.05 -8.54 -1.50
CA ALA A 248 3.71 -8.94 -1.93
C ALA A 248 3.44 -8.48 -3.35
N PHE A 249 2.71 -9.33 -4.06
CA PHE A 249 2.37 -9.19 -5.46
C PHE A 249 0.89 -9.49 -5.67
N VAL A 250 0.15 -8.67 -6.44
CA VAL A 250 -1.21 -8.97 -6.96
C VAL A 250 -1.46 -8.74 -8.43
N TYR A 251 -1.82 -9.80 -9.14
CA TYR A 251 -2.14 -9.74 -10.55
C TYR A 251 -3.62 -9.49 -10.76
N VAL A 252 -3.96 -8.74 -11.80
CA VAL A 252 -5.33 -8.66 -12.33
C VAL A 252 -5.28 -9.12 -13.77
N ASN A 253 -6.04 -10.16 -14.10
CA ASN A 253 -6.04 -10.75 -15.44
C ASN A 253 -4.62 -11.14 -15.94
N GLY A 254 -3.76 -11.58 -15.02
CA GLY A 254 -2.37 -11.96 -15.31
C GLY A 254 -1.41 -10.77 -15.43
N GLU A 255 -1.90 -9.54 -15.24
CA GLU A 255 -1.09 -8.34 -15.41
C GLU A 255 -0.65 -7.71 -14.08
N PRO A 256 0.58 -7.17 -14.01
CA PRO A 256 1.15 -6.55 -12.82
C PRO A 256 0.50 -5.24 -12.34
N LEU A 257 0.36 -5.05 -11.01
CA LEU A 257 0.10 -3.75 -10.33
C LEU A 257 1.27 -3.35 -9.37
N PRO A 258 1.29 -2.21 -8.66
CA PRO A 258 2.42 -1.85 -7.80
C PRO A 258 2.65 -2.85 -6.65
N THR A 259 3.90 -3.19 -6.38
CA THR A 259 4.30 -4.21 -5.40
C THR A 259 4.60 -3.59 -4.05
N VAL A 260 4.36 -4.35 -2.98
CA VAL A 260 4.89 -4.00 -1.66
C VAL A 260 6.23 -4.71 -1.50
N ILE A 261 7.29 -3.94 -1.34
CA ILE A 261 8.65 -4.45 -1.20
C ILE A 261 9.02 -4.49 0.28
N TRP A 262 9.57 -5.61 0.74
CA TRP A 262 10.06 -5.75 2.09
C TRP A 262 11.33 -6.60 2.19
N ASP A 263 11.94 -6.54 3.36
CA ASP A 263 12.84 -7.55 3.89
C ASP A 263 12.54 -7.74 5.38
N THR A 264 13.28 -8.62 6.05
CA THR A 264 13.11 -8.90 7.48
C THR A 264 13.19 -7.63 8.34
N GLN A 265 14.12 -6.71 8.04
CA GLN A 265 14.31 -5.49 8.83
C GLN A 265 13.13 -4.52 8.62
N LEU A 266 12.67 -4.37 7.38
CA LEU A 266 11.52 -3.53 7.05
C LEU A 266 10.25 -4.03 7.76
N LEU A 267 10.02 -5.35 7.75
CA LEU A 267 8.88 -5.97 8.44
C LEU A 267 8.96 -5.77 9.96
N GLN A 268 10.15 -5.89 10.55
CA GLN A 268 10.36 -5.62 11.98
C GLN A 268 10.06 -4.16 12.33
N ASN A 269 10.58 -3.21 11.55
CA ASN A 269 10.32 -1.78 11.76
C ASN A 269 8.81 -1.47 11.62
N LEU A 270 8.11 -2.12 10.68
CA LEU A 270 6.66 -2.00 10.56
C LEU A 270 5.95 -2.53 11.81
N MET A 271 6.38 -3.67 12.35
CA MET A 271 5.79 -4.22 13.57
C MET A 271 6.01 -3.34 14.80
N ASP A 272 7.17 -2.69 14.91
CA ASP A 272 7.40 -1.70 15.97
C ASP A 272 6.42 -0.53 15.87
N VAL A 273 6.11 -0.07 14.66
CA VAL A 273 5.12 1.00 14.43
C VAL A 273 3.70 0.51 14.73
N VAL A 274 3.33 -0.67 14.25
CA VAL A 274 2.01 -1.26 14.49
C VAL A 274 1.78 -1.53 15.98
N GLY A 275 2.77 -2.06 16.69
CA GLY A 275 2.70 -2.30 18.13
C GLY A 275 2.46 -1.02 18.95
N LYS A 276 3.02 0.12 18.51
CA LYS A 276 2.79 1.43 19.15
C LYS A 276 1.41 2.01 18.83
N LEU A 277 0.96 1.90 17.58
CA LEU A 277 -0.28 2.52 17.11
C LEU A 277 -1.53 1.70 17.42
N ALA A 278 -1.38 0.38 17.47
CA ALA A 278 -2.46 -0.59 17.59
C ALA A 278 -2.24 -1.54 18.77
N ALA A 279 -1.64 -1.04 19.86
CA ALA A 279 -1.35 -1.82 21.09
C ALA A 279 -2.58 -2.56 21.65
N ASP A 280 -3.78 -1.99 21.48
CA ASP A 280 -5.04 -2.58 21.95
C ASP A 280 -5.70 -3.53 20.92
N SER A 281 -5.05 -3.83 19.80
CA SER A 281 -5.61 -4.65 18.73
C SER A 281 -5.57 -6.14 19.12
N GLU A 282 -6.72 -6.80 19.03
CA GLU A 282 -6.83 -8.25 19.21
C GLU A 282 -6.06 -9.05 18.15
N LEU A 283 -5.72 -8.42 17.01
CA LEU A 283 -4.91 -9.02 15.95
C LEU A 283 -3.41 -8.91 16.21
N LEU A 284 -2.96 -8.06 17.13
CA LEU A 284 -1.53 -7.82 17.35
C LEU A 284 -0.77 -9.11 17.70
N PRO A 285 -1.24 -9.99 18.62
CA PRO A 285 -0.55 -11.25 18.91
C PRO A 285 -0.44 -12.18 17.70
N LEU A 286 -1.46 -12.18 16.84
CA LEU A 286 -1.44 -12.95 15.59
C LEU A 286 -0.39 -12.40 14.62
N LEU A 287 -0.33 -11.07 14.46
CA LEU A 287 0.65 -10.42 13.61
C LEU A 287 2.08 -10.65 14.13
N GLU A 288 2.32 -10.53 15.43
CA GLU A 288 3.61 -10.83 16.06
C GLU A 288 4.05 -12.28 15.83
N ALA A 289 3.10 -13.22 15.84
CA ALA A 289 3.37 -14.63 15.56
C ALA A 289 3.64 -14.90 14.08
N LEU A 290 3.02 -14.18 13.15
CA LEU A 290 3.09 -14.43 11.71
C LEU A 290 4.22 -13.68 11.01
N VAL A 291 4.48 -12.42 11.36
CA VAL A 291 5.41 -11.55 10.62
C VAL A 291 6.83 -12.12 10.49
N PRO A 292 7.43 -12.77 11.50
CA PRO A 292 8.74 -13.41 11.37
C PRO A 292 8.84 -14.55 10.33
N TYR A 293 7.71 -14.94 9.74
CA TYR A 293 7.63 -15.96 8.71
C TYR A 293 7.18 -15.40 7.35
N VAL A 294 6.74 -14.13 7.28
CA VAL A 294 6.21 -13.54 6.04
C VAL A 294 7.28 -13.43 4.96
N ASP A 295 8.52 -13.11 5.33
CA ASP A 295 9.67 -13.09 4.41
C ASP A 295 10.11 -14.48 3.93
N ARG A 296 9.47 -15.55 4.42
CA ARG A 296 9.68 -16.94 4.02
C ARG A 296 8.35 -17.63 3.68
N ALA A 297 7.28 -16.86 3.46
CA ALA A 297 5.99 -17.40 3.10
C ALA A 297 5.82 -17.32 1.58
N ASP A 298 5.57 -18.47 0.94
CA ASP A 298 5.08 -18.56 -0.44
C ASP A 298 3.56 -18.80 -0.36
N ILE A 299 2.83 -17.70 -0.23
CA ILE A 299 1.37 -17.71 -0.25
C ILE A 299 0.94 -17.35 -1.65
N GLY A 300 0.06 -18.13 -2.26
CA GLY A 300 -0.58 -17.87 -3.56
C GLY A 300 -2.09 -18.06 -3.45
N ILE A 301 -2.86 -17.02 -3.75
CA ILE A 301 -4.32 -17.02 -3.71
C ILE A 301 -4.82 -16.55 -5.06
N LEU A 302 -5.39 -17.45 -5.86
CA LEU A 302 -6.00 -17.11 -7.14
C LEU A 302 -7.52 -17.01 -6.99
N VAL A 303 -8.05 -15.81 -7.17
CA VAL A 303 -9.47 -15.48 -7.09
C VAL A 303 -10.05 -15.40 -8.50
N HIS A 304 -11.10 -16.16 -8.76
CA HIS A 304 -11.86 -16.10 -10.00
C HIS A 304 -13.19 -15.38 -9.78
N PHE A 305 -13.52 -14.50 -10.72
CA PHE A 305 -14.79 -13.80 -10.77
C PHE A 305 -15.66 -14.32 -11.93
N PRO A 306 -16.99 -14.21 -11.82
CA PRO A 306 -17.91 -14.53 -12.91
C PRO A 306 -17.61 -13.72 -14.16
N ILE A 307 -17.49 -14.41 -15.29
CA ILE A 307 -17.25 -13.80 -16.59
C ILE A 307 -18.52 -13.07 -17.05
N ALA A 308 -18.36 -11.83 -17.52
CA ALA A 308 -19.48 -11.06 -18.06
C ALA A 308 -19.99 -11.68 -19.38
N ALA A 309 -21.31 -11.61 -19.61
CA ALA A 309 -21.91 -12.13 -20.83
C ALA A 309 -21.25 -11.54 -22.09
N GLY A 310 -20.81 -12.41 -23.01
CA GLY A 310 -20.16 -12.02 -24.26
C GLY A 310 -18.65 -11.75 -24.18
N GLN A 311 -18.02 -11.94 -23.01
CA GLN A 311 -16.56 -11.91 -22.88
C GLN A 311 -15.97 -13.31 -23.08
N GLU A 312 -14.80 -13.37 -23.71
CA GLU A 312 -14.03 -14.62 -23.78
C GLU A 312 -13.26 -14.85 -22.46
N PRO A 313 -13.09 -16.10 -22.03
CA PRO A 313 -12.28 -16.41 -20.85
C PRO A 313 -10.82 -15.95 -21.01
N ILE A 314 -10.32 -15.21 -20.02
CA ILE A 314 -8.90 -14.90 -19.90
C ILE A 314 -8.21 -16.07 -19.18
N PRO A 315 -7.11 -16.62 -19.72
CA PRO A 315 -6.38 -17.70 -19.06
C PRO A 315 -5.90 -17.29 -17.67
N ALA A 316 -6.33 -18.03 -16.65
CA ALA A 316 -5.90 -17.85 -15.27
C ALA A 316 -4.84 -18.90 -14.92
N GLN A 317 -3.67 -18.45 -14.51
CA GLN A 317 -2.60 -19.28 -13.98
C GLN A 317 -1.95 -18.54 -12.82
N MET A 318 -1.70 -19.27 -11.73
CA MET A 318 -0.92 -18.75 -10.60
C MET A 318 0.54 -18.59 -11.04
N HIS A 319 1.14 -17.47 -10.71
CA HIS A 319 2.55 -17.22 -10.97
C HIS A 319 3.41 -18.04 -10.00
N ASP A 320 4.55 -18.52 -10.49
CA ASP A 320 5.53 -19.26 -9.71
C ASP A 320 6.42 -18.31 -8.90
#